data_AF-A0A353PS75-F1
#
_entry.id   AF-A0A353PS75-F1
#
_cell.length_a   1.000
_cell.length_b   1.000
_cell.length_c   1.000
_cell.angle_alpha   90.00
_cell.angle_beta   90.00
_cell.angle_gamma   90.00
#
_symmetry.space_group_name_H-M   'P 1'
#
loop_
_entity.id
_entity.type
_entity.pdbx_description
1 polymer ?
#
loop_
_entity_poly.entity_id
_entity_poly.type
_entity_poly.pdbx_seq_one_letter_code
_entity_poly.pdbx_strand_id
1 'polypeptide(L)'
;MSTTPIIFNTEIARTIVGGSEKNPYASKPISVLLLSRSGSHFKPQILDALMKSGFQSIVSVEKFSKNYALDELSRRFPCVRFIIPQEEINIGQMINIGMK
;
A
#
# COMPACT_ATOMS: atom_id res chain seq x y z
N MET A 1 29.10 -1.56 23.95
CA MET A 1 27.70 -2.02 23.75
C MET A 1 26.89 -0.78 23.38
N SER A 2 26.39 -0.67 22.15
CA SER A 2 25.66 0.52 21.69
C SER A 2 24.22 0.50 22.22
N THR A 3 23.77 1.60 22.84
CA THR A 3 22.45 1.76 23.47
C THR A 3 21.43 2.39 22.54
N THR A 4 21.52 2.14 21.23
CA THR A 4 20.53 2.67 20.30
C THR A 4 19.19 1.97 20.57
N PRO A 5 18.12 2.70 20.91
CA PRO A 5 16.81 2.10 21.11
C PRO A 5 16.41 1.37 19.83
N ILE A 6 15.93 0.14 19.93
CA ILE A 6 15.51 -0.70 18.78
C ILE A 6 14.39 -0.01 17.97
N ILE A 7 13.67 0.93 18.59
CA ILE A 7 12.68 1.80 17.96
C ILE A 7 13.26 2.85 17.00
N PHE A 8 14.58 3.09 17.04
CA PHE A 8 15.20 4.25 16.38
C PHE A 8 15.61 3.99 14.94
N ASN A 9 15.83 2.74 14.53
CA ASN A 9 16.22 2.48 13.14
C ASN A 9 15.98 1.03 12.70
N THR A 10 14.83 0.80 12.05
CA THR A 10 14.69 -0.25 11.05
C THR A 10 13.74 0.28 9.99
N GLU A 11 14.29 0.96 8.98
CA GLU A 11 13.54 1.15 7.73
C GLU A 11 13.17 -0.23 7.21
N ILE A 12 11.88 -0.53 7.28
CA ILE A 12 11.37 -1.84 6.84
C ILE A 12 11.58 -1.92 5.33
N ALA A 13 12.44 -2.85 4.92
CA ALA A 13 12.71 -3.10 3.52
C ALA A 13 11.40 -3.44 2.81
N ARG A 14 11.14 -2.74 1.70
CA ARG A 14 9.85 -2.80 1.00
C ARG A 14 10.03 -2.62 -0.50
N THR A 15 9.16 -3.28 -1.26
CA THR A 15 9.02 -3.09 -2.70
C THR A 15 7.80 -2.21 -2.95
N ILE A 16 7.93 -1.25 -3.87
CA ILE A 16 6.81 -0.42 -4.31
C ILE A 16 6.50 -0.76 -5.76
N VAL A 17 5.23 -1.05 -6.05
CA VAL A 17 4.75 -1.38 -7.40
C VAL A 17 3.52 -0.53 -7.73
N GLY A 18 3.38 -0.10 -8.99
CA GLY A 18 2.30 0.78 -9.41
C GLY A 18 2.45 2.22 -8.91
N GLY A 19 1.37 3.00 -9.02
CA GLY A 19 1.38 4.44 -8.71
C GLY A 19 2.10 5.29 -9.74
N SER A 20 2.27 4.78 -10.97
CA SER A 20 2.89 5.51 -12.09
C SER A 20 1.92 6.50 -12.74
N GLU A 21 0.62 6.26 -12.60
CA GLU A 21 -0.43 7.07 -13.19
C GLU A 21 -1.23 7.84 -12.14
N LYS A 22 -1.89 8.92 -12.56
CA LYS A 22 -2.85 9.64 -11.71
C LYS A 22 -4.20 8.93 -11.75
N ASN A 23 -4.97 8.98 -10.66
CA ASN A 23 -6.34 8.47 -10.68
C ASN A 23 -7.19 9.32 -11.66
N PRO A 24 -7.77 8.72 -12.72
CA PRO A 24 -8.56 9.46 -13.71
C PRO A 24 -9.85 10.06 -13.12
N TYR A 25 -10.34 9.53 -11.99
CA TYR A 25 -11.52 10.02 -11.31
C TYR A 25 -11.21 11.03 -10.19
N ALA A 26 -9.94 11.41 -10.02
CA ALA A 26 -9.51 12.30 -8.94
C ALA A 26 -10.28 13.63 -8.94
N SER A 27 -11.03 13.87 -7.88
CA SER A 27 -11.78 15.12 -7.65
C SER A 27 -11.54 15.71 -6.27
N LYS A 28 -10.96 14.93 -5.34
CA LYS A 28 -10.68 15.32 -3.97
C LYS A 28 -9.16 15.33 -3.75
N PRO A 29 -8.58 16.38 -3.14
CA PRO A 29 -7.15 16.43 -2.80
C PRO A 29 -6.85 15.60 -1.54
N ILE A 30 -7.36 14.37 -1.48
CA ILE A 30 -7.26 13.46 -0.34
C ILE A 30 -6.66 12.15 -0.83
N SER A 31 -5.72 11.61 -0.06
CA SER A 31 -5.16 10.29 -0.29
C SER A 31 -5.81 9.27 0.63
N VAL A 32 -5.95 8.03 0.16
CA VAL A 32 -6.48 6.93 0.97
C VAL A 32 -5.41 5.86 1.18
N LEU A 33 -5.32 5.39 2.41
CA LEU A 33 -4.43 4.30 2.81
C LEU A 33 -5.24 3.03 3.08
N LEU A 34 -5.06 2.02 2.25
CA LEU A 34 -5.68 0.71 2.37
C LEU A 34 -4.73 -0.26 3.06
N LEU A 35 -5.09 -0.73 4.25
CA LEU A 35 -4.30 -1.70 5.01
C LEU A 35 -4.76 -3.13 4.70
N SER A 36 -3.99 -3.83 3.88
CA SER A 36 -4.30 -5.19 3.43
C SER A 36 -3.72 -6.23 4.37
N ARG A 37 -4.53 -6.67 5.34
CA ARG A 37 -4.15 -7.65 6.37
C ARG A 37 -4.10 -9.09 5.85
N SER A 38 -4.85 -9.41 4.80
CA SER A 38 -4.91 -10.72 4.15
C SER A 38 -5.17 -10.58 2.66
N GLY A 39 -4.81 -11.60 1.88
CA GLY A 39 -5.20 -11.70 0.48
C GLY A 39 -6.72 -11.85 0.37
N SER A 40 -7.39 -10.83 -0.17
CA SER A 40 -8.84 -10.86 -0.40
C SER A 40 -9.12 -10.95 -1.89
N HIS A 41 -9.95 -11.91 -2.29
CA HIS A 41 -10.49 -11.99 -3.65
C HIS A 41 -11.28 -10.74 -4.05
N PHE A 42 -11.74 -9.95 -3.07
CA PHE A 42 -12.53 -8.74 -3.31
C PHE A 42 -11.71 -7.48 -3.55
N LYS A 43 -10.37 -7.61 -3.54
CA LYS A 43 -9.45 -6.48 -3.69
C LYS A 43 -9.66 -5.69 -4.99
N PRO A 44 -9.90 -6.31 -6.17
CA PRO A 44 -10.23 -5.55 -7.37
C PRO A 44 -11.47 -4.66 -7.22
N GLN A 45 -12.55 -5.15 -6.59
CA GLN A 45 -13.77 -4.34 -6.43
C GLN A 45 -13.56 -3.20 -5.44
N ILE A 46 -12.81 -3.43 -4.37
CA ILE A 46 -12.46 -2.37 -3.40
C ILE A 46 -11.64 -1.28 -4.09
N LEU A 47 -10.63 -1.63 -4.88
CA LEU A 47 -9.79 -0.66 -5.59
C LEU A 47 -10.59 0.13 -6.63
N ASP A 48 -11.47 -0.53 -7.38
CA ASP A 48 -12.36 0.14 -8.32
C ASP A 48 -13.30 1.15 -7.63
N ALA A 49 -13.88 0.76 -6.49
CA ALA A 49 -14.72 1.65 -5.68
C ALA A 49 -13.92 2.84 -5.11
N LEU A 50 -12.68 2.62 -4.63
CA LEU A 50 -11.81 3.68 -4.14
C LEU A 50 -11.40 4.66 -5.26
N MET A 51 -11.07 4.15 -6.45
CA MET A 51 -10.79 5.00 -7.61
C MET A 51 -11.98 5.91 -7.93
N LYS A 52 -13.17 5.31 -8.10
CA LYS A 52 -14.41 6.03 -8.43
C LYS A 52 -14.87 6.99 -7.33
N SER A 53 -14.44 6.80 -6.09
CA SER A 53 -14.70 7.71 -4.97
C SER A 53 -13.95 9.06 -5.08
N GLY A 54 -13.00 9.15 -6.01
CA GLY A 54 -12.37 10.38 -6.44
C GLY A 54 -11.17 10.83 -5.60
N PHE A 55 -10.53 9.92 -4.88
CA PHE A 55 -9.29 10.20 -4.15
C PHE A 55 -8.13 10.51 -5.11
N GLN A 56 -7.27 11.46 -4.75
CA GLN A 56 -6.12 11.84 -5.57
C GLN A 56 -5.06 10.74 -5.66
N SER A 57 -4.85 10.03 -4.55
CA SER A 57 -3.87 8.95 -4.45
C SER A 57 -4.44 7.80 -3.63
N ILE A 58 -4.10 6.58 -4.02
CA ILE A 58 -4.52 5.36 -3.36
C ILE A 58 -3.25 4.57 -3.06
N VAL A 59 -2.99 4.31 -1.79
CA VAL A 59 -1.84 3.53 -1.32
C VAL A 59 -2.36 2.26 -0.67
N SER A 60 -1.95 1.09 -1.16
CA SER A 60 -2.24 -0.21 -0.54
C SER A 60 -0.99 -0.72 0.14
N VAL A 61 -1.04 -0.96 1.45
CA VAL A 61 0.06 -1.57 2.21
C VAL A 61 -0.29 -3.00 2.52
N GLU A 62 0.57 -3.93 2.11
CA GLU A 62 0.41 -5.35 2.38
C GLU A 62 1.04 -5.73 3.72
N LYS A 63 0.51 -6.77 4.36
CA LYS A 63 1.04 -7.28 5.63
C LYS A 63 2.32 -8.12 5.45
N PHE A 64 2.45 -8.86 4.35
CA PHE A 64 3.61 -9.72 4.04
C PHE A 64 3.72 -9.98 2.53
N SER A 65 4.89 -10.49 2.11
CA SER A 65 5.31 -10.58 0.69
C SER A 65 4.63 -11.64 -0.18
N LYS A 66 3.96 -12.65 0.39
CA LYS A 66 3.38 -13.78 -0.36
C LYS A 66 1.99 -13.48 -0.93
N ASN A 67 1.90 -12.52 -1.85
CA ASN A 67 0.65 -12.24 -2.56
C ASN A 67 0.87 -12.13 -4.08
N TYR A 68 0.81 -13.28 -4.76
CA TYR A 68 1.06 -13.43 -6.20
C TYR A 68 0.10 -12.64 -7.10
N ALA A 69 -1.05 -12.19 -6.59
CA ALA A 69 -2.03 -11.41 -7.35
C ALA A 69 -1.62 -9.94 -7.53
N LEU A 70 -0.59 -9.45 -6.83
CA LEU A 70 -0.23 -8.03 -6.83
C LEU A 70 0.31 -7.55 -8.18
N ASP A 71 1.02 -8.39 -8.92
CA ASP A 71 1.52 -8.02 -10.24
C ASP A 71 0.37 -7.76 -11.21
N GLU A 72 -0.64 -8.61 -11.22
CA GLU A 72 -1.86 -8.42 -12.03
C GLU A 72 -2.63 -7.18 -11.58
N LEU A 73 -2.81 -6.99 -10.27
CA LEU A 73 -3.49 -5.83 -9.70
C LEU A 73 -2.77 -4.52 -10.04
N SER A 74 -1.44 -4.50 -9.98
CA SER A 74 -0.66 -3.29 -10.27
C SER A 74 -0.75 -2.88 -11.74
N ARG A 75 -0.87 -3.86 -12.66
CA ARG A 75 -1.12 -3.59 -14.08
C ARG A 75 -2.55 -3.11 -14.34
N ARG A 76 -3.53 -3.69 -13.64
CA ARG A 76 -4.95 -3.32 -13.78
C ARG A 76 -5.26 -1.96 -13.15
N PHE A 77 -4.56 -1.61 -12.07
CA PHE A 77 -4.76 -0.38 -11.30
C PHE A 77 -3.44 0.41 -11.21
N PRO A 78 -2.91 0.93 -12.33
CA PRO A 78 -1.60 1.59 -12.38
C PRO A 78 -1.51 2.87 -11.53
N CYS A 79 -2.63 3.47 -11.15
CA CYS A 79 -2.69 4.61 -10.25
C CYS A 79 -2.62 4.26 -8.76
N VAL A 80 -2.73 2.97 -8.41
CA VAL A 80 -2.64 2.50 -7.03
C VAL A 80 -1.19 2.15 -6.73
N ARG A 81 -0.65 2.72 -5.64
CA ARG A 81 0.69 2.41 -5.14
C ARG A 81 0.61 1.25 -4.16
N PHE A 82 1.15 0.10 -4.53
CA PHE A 82 1.25 -1.07 -3.66
C PHE A 82 2.59 -1.06 -2.95
N ILE A 83 2.57 -1.18 -1.62
CA ILE A 83 3.75 -1.29 -0.78
C ILE A 83 3.79 -2.69 -0.16
N ILE A 84 4.84 -3.42 -0.50
CA ILE A 84 5.01 -4.83 -0.15
C ILE A 84 6.23 -4.94 0.78
N PRO A 85 6.04 -5.20 2.08
CA PRO A 85 7.16 -5.38 2.99
C PRO A 85 7.86 -6.72 2.71
N GLN A 86 9.18 -6.77 2.91
CA GLN A 86 9.95 -8.00 2.77
C GLN A 86 9.76 -8.96 3.96
N GLU A 87 9.33 -8.42 5.11
CA GLU A 87 9.01 -9.15 6.34
C GLU A 87 7.53 -8.97 6.72
N GLU A 88 7.03 -9.77 7.67
CA GLU A 88 5.68 -9.56 8.22
C GLU A 88 5.68 -8.35 9.14
N ILE A 89 4.73 -7.43 8.94
CA ILE A 89 4.63 -6.20 9.70
C ILE A 89 3.31 -6.08 10.46
N ASN A 90 3.34 -5.36 11.57
CA ASN A 90 2.16 -5.05 12.37
C ASN A 90 1.38 -3.84 11.80
N ILE A 91 0.16 -3.63 12.27
CA ILE A 91 -0.73 -2.56 11.78
C ILE A 91 -0.11 -1.17 11.94
N GLY A 92 0.58 -0.91 13.07
CA GLY A 92 1.24 0.38 13.29
C GLY A 92 2.37 0.63 12.29
N GLN A 93 3.16 -0.40 11.99
CA GLN A 93 4.18 -0.34 10.94
C GLN A 93 3.56 -0.12 9.56
N MET A 94 2.44 -0.76 9.25
CA MET A 94 1.73 -0.55 7.97
C MET A 94 1.28 0.91 7.81
N ILE A 95 0.71 1.51 8.87
CA ILE A 95 0.30 2.92 8.88
C ILE A 95 1.51 3.83 8.69
N ASN A 96 2.58 3.62 9.47
CA ASN A 96 3.79 4.43 9.41
C ASN A 96 4.44 4.37 8.01
N ILE A 97 4.43 3.21 7.37
CA ILE A 97 4.95 3.01 6.02
C ILE A 97 4.15 3.78 4.97
N GLY A 98 2.81 3.76 5.08
CA GLY A 98 1.91 4.35 4.09
C GLY A 98 1.67 5.85 4.26
N MET A 99 2.02 6.41 5.42
CA MET A 99 1.96 7.86 5.69
C MET A 99 3.25 8.60 5.28
N LYS A 100 4.33 7.89 4.97
CA LYS A 100 5.57 8.46 4.40
C LYS A 100 5.40 8.71 2.91
#